data_AF-A0A3B0T375-F1
#
_entry.id   AF-A0A3B0T375-F1
#
_cell.length_a   1.000
_cell.length_b   1.000
_cell.length_c   1.000
_cell.angle_alpha   90.00
_cell.angle_beta   90.00
_cell.angle_gamma   90.00
#
_symmetry.space_group_name_H-M   'P 1'
#
loop_
_entity.id
_entity.type
_entity.pdbx_description
1 polymer ?
#
loop_
_entity_poly.entity_id
_entity_poly.type
_entity_poly.pdbx_seq_one_letter_code
_entity_poly.pdbx_strand_id
1 'polypeptide(L)'
;ELNAQLARTLPIEVEFLDRVVADQDPSLIRTKVSLLPADLTTVRVIDIVGLDRQADGGTHVGSTAEVGVIRIGKVESKGRGFRRIRVALEDT
;
A
#
# COMPACT_ATOMS: atom_id res chain seq x y z
N GLU A 1 9.94 13.90 1.77
CA GLU A 1 9.95 12.43 1.62
C GLU A 1 8.83 11.89 0.75
N LEU A 2 7.54 11.92 1.13
CA LEU A 2 6.45 11.32 0.34
C LEU A 2 6.44 11.73 -1.13
N ASN A 3 6.34 13.04 -1.43
CA ASN A 3 6.35 13.50 -2.83
C ASN A 3 7.68 13.17 -3.56
N ALA A 4 8.79 13.07 -2.84
CA ALA A 4 10.05 12.63 -3.44
C ALA A 4 10.00 11.15 -3.83
N GLN A 5 9.38 10.30 -3.01
CA GLN A 5 9.12 8.90 -3.35
C GLN A 5 8.19 8.77 -4.55
N LEU A 6 7.13 9.60 -4.63
CA LEU A 6 6.23 9.61 -5.80
C LEU A 6 6.98 9.97 -7.08
N ALA A 7 7.84 10.98 -7.03
CA ALA A 7 8.65 11.44 -8.15
C ALA A 7 9.71 10.43 -8.64
N ARG A 8 10.01 9.39 -7.86
CA ARG A 8 10.91 8.30 -8.29
C ARG A 8 10.33 7.44 -9.41
N THR A 9 9.03 7.58 -9.70
CA THR A 9 8.35 6.85 -10.80
C THR A 9 8.56 5.34 -10.66
N LEU A 10 8.38 4.82 -9.44
CA LEU A 10 8.53 3.39 -9.19
C LEU A 10 7.37 2.64 -9.86
N PRO A 11 7.64 1.52 -10.55
CA PRO A 11 6.58 0.71 -11.14
C PRO A 11 5.75 0.05 -10.04
N ILE A 12 4.46 -0.09 -10.31
CA ILE A 12 3.54 -0.87 -9.48
C ILE A 12 3.29 -2.20 -10.18
N GLU A 13 3.76 -3.28 -9.56
CA GLU A 13 3.58 -4.63 -10.07
C GLU A 13 2.47 -5.35 -9.31
N VAL A 14 1.80 -6.26 -10.01
CA VAL A 14 0.70 -7.06 -9.47
C VAL A 14 1.07 -8.53 -9.57
N GLU A 15 1.08 -9.19 -8.43
CA GLU A 15 1.31 -10.62 -8.32
C GLU A 15 0.12 -11.33 -7.68
N PHE A 16 -0.02 -12.60 -8.02
CA PHE A 16 -1.01 -13.48 -7.41
C PHE A 16 -0.25 -14.65 -6.79
N LEU A 17 -0.21 -14.67 -5.46
CA LEU A 17 0.49 -15.69 -4.70
C LEU A 17 -0.52 -16.68 -4.11
N ASP A 18 -0.11 -17.94 -4.00
CA ASP A 18 -0.85 -18.88 -3.16
C ASP A 18 -0.86 -18.39 -1.72
N ARG A 19 -1.98 -18.60 -1.04
CA ARG A 19 -2.20 -18.14 0.34
C ARG A 19 -1.10 -18.61 1.29
N VAL A 20 -0.66 -19.86 1.16
CA VAL A 20 0.40 -20.45 1.99
C VAL A 20 1.73 -19.73 1.79
N VAL A 21 2.04 -19.31 0.55
CA VAL A 21 3.26 -18.56 0.24
C VAL A 21 3.16 -17.14 0.81
N ALA A 22 2.02 -16.49 0.63
CA ALA A 22 1.78 -15.14 1.16
C ALA A 22 1.82 -15.10 2.70
N ASP A 23 1.33 -16.13 3.39
CA ASP A 23 1.40 -16.24 4.86
C ASP A 23 2.84 -16.32 5.39
N GLN A 24 3.79 -16.78 4.55
CA GLN A 24 5.20 -16.92 4.91
C GLN A 24 6.05 -15.68 4.58
N ASP A 25 5.54 -14.76 3.75
CA ASP A 25 6.26 -13.57 3.33
C ASP A 25 6.27 -12.50 4.45
N PRO A 26 7.43 -12.19 5.05
CA PRO A 26 7.50 -11.22 6.14
C PRO A 26 7.12 -9.79 5.74
N SER A 27 7.24 -9.44 4.47
CA SER A 27 6.87 -8.12 3.95
C SER A 27 5.36 -7.90 4.01
N LEU A 28 4.57 -8.99 3.89
CA LEU A 28 3.11 -8.94 3.87
C LEU A 28 2.49 -8.96 5.28
N ILE A 29 3.27 -9.24 6.33
CA ILE A 29 2.81 -9.41 7.73
C ILE A 29 2.00 -8.21 8.27
N ARG A 30 2.25 -6.99 7.76
CA ARG A 30 1.52 -5.78 8.19
C ARG A 30 0.03 -5.90 7.89
N THR A 31 -0.30 -6.51 6.75
CA THR A 31 -1.64 -7.02 6.50
C THR A 31 -1.70 -8.32 7.27
N LYS A 32 -2.42 -8.35 8.39
CA LYS A 32 -2.66 -9.61 9.10
C LYS A 32 -3.34 -10.55 8.11
N VAL A 33 -2.57 -11.41 7.45
CA VAL A 33 -3.08 -12.33 6.42
C VAL A 33 -4.13 -13.24 7.06
N SER A 34 -4.04 -13.48 8.38
CA SER A 34 -5.07 -14.11 9.21
C SER A 34 -6.45 -13.43 9.20
N LEU A 35 -6.57 -12.19 8.70
CA LEU A 35 -7.84 -11.50 8.49
C LEU A 35 -8.45 -11.74 7.10
N LEU A 36 -7.70 -12.35 6.17
CA LEU A 36 -8.24 -12.71 4.87
C LEU A 36 -9.24 -13.88 5.03
N PRO A 37 -10.33 -13.89 4.24
CA PRO A 37 -11.30 -14.99 4.24
C PRO A 37 -10.62 -16.36 4.10
N ALA A 38 -11.13 -17.37 4.83
CA ALA A 38 -10.49 -18.69 4.90
C ALA A 38 -10.55 -19.46 3.57
N ASP A 39 -11.53 -19.15 2.72
CA ASP A 39 -11.73 -19.69 1.39
C ASP A 39 -10.87 -19.02 0.31
N LEU A 40 -10.16 -17.94 0.64
CA LEU A 40 -9.27 -17.25 -0.29
C LEU A 40 -7.96 -18.04 -0.44
N THR A 41 -7.84 -18.78 -1.53
CA THR A 41 -6.64 -19.58 -1.85
C THR A 41 -5.53 -18.78 -2.54
N THR A 42 -5.88 -17.66 -3.17
CA THR A 42 -4.96 -16.80 -3.91
C THR A 42 -5.01 -15.38 -3.37
N VAL A 43 -3.85 -14.86 -2.99
CA VAL A 43 -3.68 -13.51 -2.46
C VAL A 43 -3.12 -12.62 -3.55
N ARG A 44 -3.82 -11.54 -3.87
CA ARG A 44 -3.31 -10.50 -4.74
C ARG A 44 -2.37 -9.58 -3.97
N VAL A 45 -1.17 -9.41 -4.50
CA VAL A 45 -0.12 -8.58 -3.93
C VAL A 45 0.18 -7.42 -4.86
N ILE A 46 0.27 -6.23 -4.29
CA ILE A 46 0.75 -5.01 -4.92
C ILE A 46 2.17 -4.78 -4.46
N ASP A 47 3.10 -4.69 -5.41
CA ASP A 47 4.50 -4.36 -5.16
C ASP A 47 4.81 -2.98 -5.75
N ILE A 48 5.05 -2.01 -4.86
CA ILE A 48 5.70 -0.76 -5.23
C ILE A 48 7.19 -1.05 -5.25
N VAL A 49 7.73 -1.37 -6.43
CA VAL A 49 9.04 -2.02 -6.57
C VAL A 49 10.13 -1.23 -5.84
N GLY A 50 10.78 -1.90 -4.88
CA GLY A 50 11.84 -1.33 -4.07
C GLY A 50 11.39 -0.34 -3.00
N LEU A 51 10.09 -0.31 -2.66
CA LEU A 51 9.52 0.53 -1.61
C LEU A 51 8.63 -0.22 -0.62
N ASP A 52 7.57 -0.86 -1.07
CA ASP A 52 6.57 -1.51 -0.19
C ASP A 52 5.79 -2.59 -0.94
N ARG A 53 5.39 -3.64 -0.22
CA ARG A 53 4.72 -4.81 -0.78
C ARG A 53 3.56 -5.19 0.12
N GLN A 54 2.36 -5.33 -0.44
CA GLN A 54 1.15 -5.51 0.36
C GLN A 54 0.09 -6.38 -0.32
N ALA A 55 -0.60 -7.22 0.45
CA ALA A 55 -1.84 -7.87 0.02
C ALA A 55 -2.98 -6.86 -0.09
N ASP A 56 -3.50 -6.64 -1.29
CA ASP A 56 -4.54 -5.63 -1.57
C ASP A 56 -5.45 -6.01 -2.76
N GLY A 57 -6.76 -5.85 -2.56
CA GLY A 57 -7.81 -6.05 -3.57
C GLY A 57 -8.24 -4.78 -4.31
N GLY A 58 -7.70 -3.61 -3.98
CA GLY A 58 -8.03 -2.33 -4.61
C GLY A 58 -7.46 -2.16 -6.01
N THR A 59 -7.99 -1.16 -6.74
CA THR A 59 -7.44 -0.69 -8.02
C THR A 59 -6.25 0.23 -7.78
N HIS A 60 -5.17 0.04 -8.53
CA HIS A 60 -3.94 0.81 -8.41
C HIS A 60 -3.54 1.42 -9.76
N VAL A 61 -2.78 2.51 -9.69
CA VAL A 61 -2.08 3.13 -10.83
C VAL A 61 -0.89 2.27 -11.27
N GLY A 62 -0.33 2.52 -12.46
CA GLY A 62 0.80 1.76 -13.00
C GLY A 62 2.16 2.18 -12.42
N SER A 63 2.26 3.39 -11.89
CA SER A 63 3.49 3.94 -11.32
C SER A 63 3.22 4.97 -10.23
N THR A 64 4.19 5.20 -9.34
CA THR A 64 4.04 6.21 -8.27
C THR A 64 3.87 7.64 -8.79
N ALA A 65 4.29 7.93 -10.03
CA ALA A 65 4.17 9.26 -10.63
C ALA A 65 2.71 9.61 -11.00
N GLU A 66 1.88 8.61 -11.32
CA GLU A 66 0.47 8.80 -11.68
C GLU A 66 -0.39 9.29 -10.50
N VAL A 67 0.09 9.14 -9.26
CA VAL A 67 -0.59 9.67 -8.07
C VAL A 67 -0.60 11.21 -8.07
N GLY A 68 0.41 11.85 -8.68
CA GLY A 68 0.58 13.30 -8.64
C GLY A 68 1.13 13.82 -7.31
N VAL A 69 0.88 15.10 -7.02
CA VAL A 69 1.41 15.76 -5.80
C VAL A 69 0.43 15.57 -4.64
N ILE A 70 0.96 15.12 -3.50
CA ILE A 70 0.20 14.98 -2.27
C ILE A 70 0.51 16.13 -1.31
N ARG A 71 -0.55 16.71 -0.73
CA ARG A 71 -0.46 17.65 0.40
C ARG A 71 -1.08 17.08 1.66
N ILE A 72 -0.48 17.37 2.82
CA ILE A 72 -1.05 17.03 4.12
C ILE A 72 -2.08 18.10 4.50
N GLY A 73 -3.35 17.72 4.57
CA GLY A 73 -4.43 18.63 4.93
C GLY A 73 -4.62 18.78 6.43
N LYS A 74 -4.56 17.68 7.20
CA LYS A 74 -4.75 17.72 8.66
C LYS A 74 -4.04 16.56 9.34
N VAL A 75 -3.44 16.82 10.49
CA VAL A 75 -2.92 15.78 11.39
C VAL A 75 -3.65 15.87 12.73
N GLU A 76 -4.23 14.76 13.18
CA GLU A 76 -4.98 14.67 14.42
C GLU A 76 -4.45 13.54 15.30
N SER A 77 -4.31 13.79 16.60
CA SER A 77 -4.13 12.71 17.59
C SER A 77 -5.42 11.92 17.76
N LYS A 78 -5.32 10.60 17.84
CA LYS A 78 -6.43 9.68 18.15
C LYS A 78 -6.19 8.90 19.44
N GLY A 79 -5.34 9.45 20.32
CA GLY A 79 -4.92 8.82 21.56
C GLY A 79 -3.44 8.46 21.55
N ARG A 80 -2.97 7.80 22.61
CA ARG A 80 -1.55 7.44 22.77
C ARG A 80 -1.11 6.51 21.64
N GLY A 81 -0.14 6.94 20.84
CA GLY A 81 0.45 6.15 19.75
C GLY A 81 -0.30 6.19 18.41
N PHE A 82 -1.47 6.83 18.33
CA PHE A 82 -2.28 6.87 17.11
C PHE A 82 -2.44 8.29 16.57
N ARG A 83 -2.10 8.47 15.29
CA ARG A 83 -2.34 9.73 14.56
C ARG A 83 -3.15 9.44 13.29
N ARG A 84 -4.10 10.31 12.99
CA ARG A 84 -4.81 10.33 11.71
C ARG A 84 -4.24 11.45 10.85
N ILE A 85 -3.71 11.09 9.70
CA ILE A 85 -3.22 12.03 8.70
C ILE A 85 -4.25 12.06 7.57
N ARG A 86 -4.81 13.23 7.28
CA ARG A 86 -5.62 13.47 6.08
C ARG A 86 -4.72 14.04 5.01
N VAL A 87 -4.70 13.37 3.86
CA VAL A 87 -3.97 13.80 2.66
C VAL A 87 -4.96 14.17 1.57
N ALA A 88 -4.54 15.04 0.66
CA ALA A 88 -5.28 15.39 -0.54
C ALA A 88 -4.31 15.38 -1.73
N LEU A 89 -4.83 15.04 -2.90
CA LEU A 89 -4.15 15.31 -4.16
C LEU A 89 -4.28 16.81 -4.47
N GLU A 90 -3.25 17.40 -5.05
CA GLU A 90 -3.37 18.72 -5.66
C GLU A 90 -4.04 18.59 -7.02
N ASP A 91 -5.08 19.39 -7.26
CA ASP A 91 -5.71 19.49 -8.57
C ASP A 91 -4.68 20.05 -9.56
N THR A 92 -4.59 19.44 -10.74
CA THR A 92 -3.64 19.82 -11.79
C THR A 92 -4.18 20.96 -12.64
#